data_AF-A0A1M6XBM4-F1
#
_entry.id   AF-A0A1M6XBM4-F1
#
_cell.length_a   1.000
_cell.length_b   1.000
_cell.length_c   1.000
_cell.angle_alpha   90.00
_cell.angle_beta   90.00
_cell.angle_gamma   90.00
#
_symmetry.space_group_name_H-M   'P 1'
#
loop_
_entity.id
_entity.type
_entity.pdbx_description
1 polymer ?
#
loop_
_entity_poly.entity_id
_entity_poly.type
_entity_poly.pdbx_seq_one_letter_code
_entity_poly.pdbx_strand_id
1 'polypeptide(L)'
;MKKYTNTGSKDTRSGFGAGMTELGQKNENVVALCADLIGSLKFDDFKKNHPERFFQIGIAEANMIGIAAGLTIGGKIPFTGTFANFSTGRVYDQIRQSVAYSEKNVKICASHAGLTLGEDGATHQILEDIGLMKMLPGMTVINTCDYNQTKAATLAIADHHGPVYLRFGRPVVPNFMPADEPFVIGKAIVLTEGSDVTIVATGHLVWEALIAAEALEAQGISAEVINIHTIKPLDEEAILKSLEKTKCIVTAEEHNILGGLGESISRVLALNSPLPQEFVAVNDSFGESGTPEQLMDKYKLNNQAIVEAVERVMKRK
;
A
#
# COMPACT_ATOMS: atom_id res chain seq x y z
N MET A 1 -13.50 -6.32 -21.86
CA MET A 1 -12.53 -5.74 -20.89
C MET A 1 -11.06 -6.02 -21.27
N LYS A 2 -10.09 -5.19 -20.85
CA LYS A 2 -8.64 -5.54 -20.91
C LYS A 2 -8.38 -6.66 -19.91
N LYS A 3 -7.90 -7.81 -20.36
CA LYS A 3 -7.61 -8.95 -19.50
C LYS A 3 -6.21 -8.84 -18.89
N TYR A 4 -6.13 -8.85 -17.57
CA TYR A 4 -4.85 -8.93 -16.85
C TYR A 4 -4.56 -10.39 -16.52
N THR A 5 -3.31 -10.81 -16.72
CA THR A 5 -2.88 -12.18 -16.44
C THR A 5 -1.70 -12.15 -15.48
N ASN A 6 -1.68 -13.08 -14.55
CA ASN A 6 -0.53 -13.29 -13.68
C ASN A 6 0.68 -13.77 -14.49
N THR A 7 1.74 -12.96 -14.56
CA THR A 7 2.99 -13.26 -15.28
C THR A 7 3.98 -14.08 -14.46
N GLY A 8 3.53 -14.68 -13.36
CA GLY A 8 4.32 -15.44 -12.40
C GLY A 8 4.31 -14.76 -11.04
N SER A 9 3.67 -15.41 -10.06
CA SER A 9 3.49 -14.83 -8.73
C SER A 9 4.82 -14.57 -8.03
N LYS A 10 4.94 -13.39 -7.41
CA LYS A 10 6.11 -12.93 -6.65
C LYS A 10 5.65 -12.09 -5.46
N ASP A 11 6.36 -12.17 -4.34
CA ASP A 11 6.07 -11.33 -3.19
C ASP A 11 6.53 -9.88 -3.39
N THR A 12 5.76 -8.93 -2.86
CA THR A 12 6.01 -7.48 -3.01
C THR A 12 7.26 -7.03 -2.27
N ARG A 13 7.60 -7.63 -1.12
CA ARG A 13 8.88 -7.37 -0.43
C ARG A 13 10.12 -7.68 -1.28
N SER A 14 10.06 -8.66 -2.18
CA SER A 14 11.14 -8.90 -3.15
C SER A 14 11.21 -7.82 -4.22
N GLY A 15 10.09 -7.16 -4.55
CA GLY A 15 10.05 -5.97 -5.39
C GLY A 15 10.77 -4.78 -4.72
N PHE A 16 10.51 -4.59 -3.42
CA PHE A 16 11.23 -3.61 -2.60
C PHE A 16 12.74 -3.90 -2.56
N GLY A 17 13.14 -5.14 -2.27
CA GLY A 17 14.55 -5.54 -2.26
C GLY A 17 15.25 -5.30 -3.60
N ALA A 18 14.59 -5.64 -4.72
CA ALA A 18 15.10 -5.36 -6.06
C ALA A 18 15.24 -3.86 -6.34
N GLY A 19 14.29 -3.04 -5.88
CA GLY A 19 14.37 -1.58 -5.97
C GLY A 19 15.53 -1.02 -5.14
N MET A 20 15.72 -1.51 -3.92
CA MET A 20 16.84 -1.11 -3.06
C MET A 20 18.19 -1.47 -3.67
N THR A 21 18.36 -2.67 -4.21
CA THR A 21 19.60 -3.08 -4.90
C THR A 21 19.95 -2.13 -6.04
N GLU A 22 18.95 -1.72 -6.83
CA GLU A 22 19.14 -0.77 -7.92
C GLU A 22 19.46 0.64 -7.42
N LEU A 23 18.80 1.11 -6.36
CA LEU A 23 19.11 2.41 -5.72
C LEU A 23 20.53 2.44 -5.14
N GLY A 24 20.98 1.34 -4.54
CA GLY A 24 22.34 1.21 -4.03
C GLY A 24 23.38 1.48 -5.11
N GLN A 25 23.13 1.06 -6.35
CA GLN A 25 24.04 1.27 -7.48
C GLN A 25 23.97 2.68 -8.05
N LYS A 26 22.80 3.33 -8.01
CA LYS A 26 22.54 4.60 -8.71
C LYS A 26 22.65 5.84 -7.85
N ASN A 27 22.48 5.72 -6.52
CA ASN A 27 22.40 6.87 -5.63
C ASN A 27 23.21 6.65 -4.34
N GLU A 28 24.36 7.31 -4.24
CA GLU A 28 25.29 7.23 -3.10
C GLU A 28 24.75 7.88 -1.81
N ASN A 29 23.68 8.68 -1.92
CA ASN A 29 23.01 9.28 -0.76
C ASN A 29 21.97 8.35 -0.13
N VAL A 30 21.53 7.30 -0.84
CA VAL A 30 20.64 6.29 -0.26
C VAL A 30 21.39 5.47 0.77
N VAL A 31 20.79 5.36 1.95
CA VAL A 31 21.25 4.51 3.04
C VAL A 31 20.10 3.65 3.55
N ALA A 32 20.39 2.42 3.95
CA ALA A 32 19.40 1.48 4.45
C ALA A 32 19.59 1.25 5.95
N LEU A 33 18.50 1.32 6.70
CA LEU A 33 18.48 1.01 8.13
C LEU A 33 17.48 -0.12 8.36
N CYS A 34 17.87 -1.14 9.12
CA CYS A 34 16.99 -2.26 9.42
C CYS A 34 17.01 -2.57 10.92
N ALA A 35 15.85 -2.98 11.44
CA ALA A 35 15.69 -3.43 12.82
C ALA A 35 15.61 -4.95 12.88
N ASP A 36 16.75 -5.62 12.75
CA ASP A 36 16.94 -7.08 12.88
C ASP A 36 16.17 -8.00 11.91
N LEU A 37 15.53 -7.45 10.87
CA LEU A 37 14.65 -8.18 9.95
C LEU A 37 15.17 -8.20 8.50
N ILE A 38 16.49 -8.31 8.32
CA ILE A 38 17.18 -8.16 7.02
C ILE A 38 16.58 -9.04 5.92
N GLY A 39 16.51 -10.36 6.17
CA GLY A 39 15.99 -11.32 5.20
C GLY A 39 14.49 -11.17 4.96
N SER A 40 13.75 -10.70 5.96
CA SER A 40 12.31 -10.46 5.84
C SER A 40 12.00 -9.22 5.02
N LEU A 41 12.89 -8.22 5.02
CA LEU A 41 12.78 -6.98 4.24
C LEU A 41 13.59 -7.02 2.92
N LYS A 42 14.29 -8.12 2.64
CA LYS A 42 15.06 -8.34 1.40
C LYS A 42 16.20 -7.33 1.20
N PHE A 43 16.88 -6.97 2.30
CA PHE A 43 18.05 -6.07 2.26
C PHE A 43 19.38 -6.78 2.00
N ASP A 44 19.39 -8.11 1.86
CA ASP A 44 20.63 -8.92 1.78
C ASP A 44 21.61 -8.41 0.72
N ASP A 45 21.13 -8.16 -0.49
CA ASP A 45 21.95 -7.68 -1.60
C ASP A 45 22.46 -6.25 -1.38
N PHE A 46 21.62 -5.35 -0.86
CA PHE A 46 22.04 -3.99 -0.52
C PHE A 46 23.15 -4.01 0.53
N LYS A 47 22.97 -4.79 1.61
CA LYS A 47 23.96 -4.94 2.68
C LYS A 47 25.27 -5.54 2.14
N LYS A 48 25.19 -6.56 1.29
CA LYS A 48 26.37 -7.23 0.73
C LYS A 48 27.17 -6.30 -0.16
N ASN A 49 26.50 -5.50 -0.99
CA ASN A 49 27.16 -4.66 -2.00
C ASN A 49 27.52 -3.26 -1.49
N HIS A 50 26.84 -2.76 -0.46
CA HIS A 50 27.02 -1.43 0.12
C HIS A 50 27.05 -1.46 1.66
N PRO A 51 27.94 -2.26 2.29
CA PRO A 51 27.96 -2.47 3.73
C PRO A 51 28.19 -1.18 4.52
N GLU A 52 28.88 -0.19 3.95
CA GLU A 52 29.15 1.12 4.54
C GLU A 52 27.92 2.04 4.59
N ARG A 53 26.87 1.72 3.82
CA ARG A 53 25.59 2.44 3.77
C ARG A 53 24.41 1.64 4.33
N PHE A 54 24.70 0.46 4.89
CA PHE A 54 23.72 -0.37 5.58
C PHE A 54 23.94 -0.31 7.10
N PHE A 55 22.90 0.05 7.85
CA PHE A 55 22.95 0.16 9.30
C PHE A 55 21.99 -0.84 9.94
N GLN A 56 22.54 -1.84 10.62
CA GLN A 56 21.77 -2.71 11.52
C GLN A 56 21.56 -1.97 12.84
N ILE A 57 20.30 -1.76 13.22
CA ILE A 57 19.92 -1.02 14.44
C ILE A 57 19.46 -1.97 15.56
N GLY A 58 19.37 -3.28 15.29
CA GLY A 58 18.82 -4.26 16.23
C GLY A 58 17.32 -4.06 16.46
N ILE A 59 16.75 -4.68 17.48
CA ILE A 59 15.31 -4.55 17.81
C ILE A 59 15.06 -3.22 18.54
N ALA A 60 15.26 -2.11 17.84
CA ALA A 60 15.18 -0.75 18.37
C ALA A 60 14.59 0.21 17.33
N GLU A 61 13.35 -0.03 16.91
CA GLU A 61 12.70 0.70 15.82
C GLU A 61 12.57 2.20 16.12
N ALA A 62 12.29 2.58 17.36
CA ALA A 62 12.20 3.99 17.75
C ALA A 62 13.54 4.72 17.55
N ASN A 63 14.65 4.06 17.91
CA ASN A 63 15.99 4.60 17.69
C ASN A 63 16.32 4.64 16.19
N MET A 64 15.91 3.63 15.41
CA MET A 64 16.09 3.62 13.94
C MET A 64 15.45 4.84 13.28
N ILE A 65 14.22 5.21 13.66
CA ILE A 65 13.56 6.41 13.12
C ILE A 65 14.31 7.69 13.52
N GLY A 66 14.78 7.79 14.77
CA GLY A 66 15.59 8.93 15.22
C GLY A 66 16.91 9.07 14.46
N ILE A 67 17.63 7.96 14.26
CA ILE A 67 18.87 7.92 13.47
C ILE A 67 18.58 8.31 12.01
N ALA A 68 17.54 7.76 11.41
CA ALA A 68 17.13 8.11 10.05
C ALA A 68 16.87 9.62 9.92
N ALA A 69 16.07 10.20 10.81
CA ALA A 69 15.84 11.64 10.85
C ALA A 69 17.15 12.44 10.94
N GLY A 70 18.10 12.01 11.80
CA GLY A 70 19.41 12.64 11.92
C GLY A 70 20.26 12.55 10.65
N LEU A 71 20.27 11.41 9.97
CA LEU A 71 21.03 11.18 8.73
C LEU A 71 20.61 12.13 7.59
N THR A 72 19.34 12.58 7.58
CA THR A 72 18.88 13.57 6.59
C THR A 72 19.58 14.92 6.71
N ILE A 73 20.06 15.30 7.91
CA ILE A 73 20.82 16.54 8.12
C ILE A 73 22.18 16.48 7.38
N GLY A 74 22.75 15.29 7.26
CA GLY A 74 23.95 15.02 6.47
C GLY A 74 23.71 14.81 4.97
N GLY A 75 22.50 15.11 4.47
CA GLY A 75 22.15 14.97 3.05
C GLY A 75 21.87 13.53 2.60
N LYS A 76 21.75 12.58 3.52
CA LYS A 76 21.38 11.19 3.18
C LYS A 76 19.88 11.03 2.99
N ILE A 77 19.50 9.99 2.24
CA ILE A 77 18.13 9.57 1.97
C ILE A 77 17.93 8.21 2.64
N PRO A 78 17.50 8.19 3.92
CA PRO A 78 17.36 6.95 4.68
C PRO A 78 16.09 6.19 4.32
N PHE A 79 16.27 4.90 4.02
CA PHE A 79 15.22 3.90 3.90
C PHE A 79 15.24 3.02 5.15
N THR A 80 14.23 3.17 6.01
CA THR A 80 14.09 2.35 7.21
C THR A 80 13.19 1.15 6.92
N GLY A 81 13.59 -0.05 7.33
CA GLY A 81 12.78 -1.26 7.13
C GLY A 81 12.64 -2.15 8.36
N THR A 82 11.37 -2.44 8.68
CA THR A 82 10.89 -3.44 9.65
C THR A 82 9.43 -3.77 9.28
N PHE A 83 8.73 -4.57 10.08
CA PHE A 83 7.32 -4.89 9.83
C PHE A 83 6.42 -3.69 10.06
N ALA A 84 5.28 -3.61 9.36
CA ALA A 84 4.34 -2.50 9.43
C ALA A 84 3.93 -2.15 10.87
N ASN A 85 3.64 -3.14 11.71
CA ASN A 85 3.33 -2.90 13.12
C ASN A 85 4.45 -2.16 13.85
N PHE A 86 5.69 -2.60 13.65
CA PHE A 86 6.86 -2.05 14.32
C PHE A 86 7.37 -0.75 13.69
N SER A 87 7.12 -0.56 12.39
CA SER A 87 7.42 0.65 11.61
C SER A 87 6.43 1.79 11.86
N THR A 88 5.26 1.52 12.44
CA THR A 88 4.21 2.53 12.61
C THR A 88 3.73 2.59 14.06
N GLY A 89 2.88 1.66 14.50
CA GLY A 89 2.26 1.65 15.83
C GLY A 89 3.27 1.81 16.97
N ARG A 90 4.36 1.03 16.94
CA ARG A 90 5.40 1.08 18.00
C ARG A 90 6.16 2.42 18.06
N VAL A 91 6.31 3.11 16.94
CA VAL A 91 7.24 4.25 16.77
C VAL A 91 6.53 5.54 16.35
N TYR A 92 5.22 5.59 16.54
CA TYR A 92 4.38 6.65 15.99
C TYR A 92 4.82 8.05 16.44
N ASP A 93 5.21 8.20 17.72
CA ASP A 93 5.69 9.48 18.25
C ASP A 93 7.02 9.91 17.61
N GLN A 94 7.96 8.98 17.39
CA GLN A 94 9.23 9.29 16.73
C GLN A 94 9.01 9.73 15.28
N ILE A 95 8.06 9.09 14.57
CA ILE A 95 7.68 9.53 13.22
C ILE A 95 7.04 10.92 13.28
N ARG A 96 6.08 11.13 14.20
CA ARG A 96 5.39 12.41 14.34
C ARG A 96 6.37 13.55 14.60
N GLN A 97 7.23 13.41 15.60
CA GLN A 97 8.10 14.49 16.08
C GLN A 97 9.33 14.66 15.20
N SER A 98 10.08 13.57 14.99
CA SER A 98 11.40 13.64 14.38
C SER A 98 11.35 13.58 12.85
N VAL A 99 10.24 13.11 12.26
CA VAL A 99 10.11 12.97 10.80
C VAL A 99 9.09 13.95 10.23
N ALA A 100 7.81 13.82 10.59
CA ALA A 100 6.73 14.59 9.99
C ALA A 100 6.78 16.07 10.40
N TYR A 101 6.76 16.36 11.71
CA TYR A 101 6.83 17.73 12.23
C TYR A 101 8.14 18.44 11.85
N SER A 102 9.24 17.68 11.78
CA SER A 102 10.55 18.21 11.44
C SER A 102 10.87 18.20 9.93
N GLU A 103 9.88 17.87 9.09
CA GLU A 103 9.94 17.85 7.62
C GLU A 103 11.12 17.04 7.06
N LYS A 104 11.45 15.90 7.68
CA LYS A 104 12.60 15.09 7.29
C LYS A 104 12.32 14.18 6.10
N ASN A 105 13.30 14.07 5.22
CA ASN A 105 13.26 13.24 4.01
C ASN A 105 13.50 11.75 4.30
N VAL A 106 12.65 11.12 5.11
CA VAL A 106 12.78 9.71 5.53
C VAL A 106 11.81 8.81 4.77
N LYS A 107 12.28 7.65 4.31
CA LYS A 107 11.47 6.64 3.62
C LYS A 107 11.21 5.47 4.55
N ILE A 108 10.01 5.41 5.11
CA ILE A 108 9.54 4.39 6.05
C ILE A 108 8.93 3.26 5.23
N CYS A 109 9.71 2.20 5.01
CA CYS A 109 9.33 1.09 4.13
C CYS A 109 8.98 -0.12 4.98
N ALA A 110 7.72 -0.56 4.94
CA ALA A 110 7.23 -1.57 5.86
C ALA A 110 6.58 -2.74 5.15
N SER A 111 7.09 -3.93 5.46
CA SER A 111 6.53 -5.20 4.98
C SER A 111 5.52 -5.77 5.99
N HIS A 112 4.92 -6.93 5.69
CA HIS A 112 4.12 -7.71 6.65
C HIS A 112 2.93 -6.92 7.21
N ALA A 113 2.36 -6.03 6.39
CA ALA A 113 1.11 -5.33 6.72
C ALA A 113 -0.11 -6.21 6.46
N GLY A 114 -1.23 -5.91 7.12
CA GLY A 114 -2.50 -6.59 6.86
C GLY A 114 -2.59 -8.01 7.43
N LEU A 115 -3.69 -8.68 7.11
CA LEU A 115 -4.00 -10.05 7.52
C LEU A 115 -3.13 -11.09 6.81
N THR A 116 -2.75 -10.82 5.57
CA THR A 116 -2.00 -11.71 4.68
C THR A 116 -0.57 -11.96 5.12
N LEU A 117 -0.13 -11.33 6.22
CA LEU A 117 0.98 -11.84 7.01
C LEU A 117 0.79 -13.33 7.36
N GLY A 118 -0.43 -13.69 7.77
CA GLY A 118 -0.84 -15.06 8.04
C GLY A 118 -0.60 -15.48 9.49
N GLU A 119 0.27 -16.46 9.67
CA GLU A 119 0.29 -17.33 10.84
C GLU A 119 0.71 -16.63 12.15
N ASP A 120 1.48 -15.54 12.07
CA ASP A 120 1.94 -14.76 13.23
C ASP A 120 0.79 -14.03 13.95
N GLY A 121 -0.35 -13.86 13.27
CA GLY A 121 -1.61 -13.41 13.86
C GLY A 121 -1.62 -11.95 14.33
N ALA A 122 -2.62 -11.64 15.18
CA ALA A 122 -3.04 -10.30 15.56
C ALA A 122 -1.92 -9.37 16.07
N THR A 123 -0.91 -9.93 16.73
CA THR A 123 0.19 -9.14 17.31
C THR A 123 1.10 -8.50 16.27
N HIS A 124 1.09 -9.03 15.04
CA HIS A 124 1.91 -8.55 13.94
C HIS A 124 1.07 -7.98 12.78
N GLN A 125 -0.18 -8.44 12.64
CA GLN A 125 -1.15 -7.96 11.66
C GLN A 125 -1.68 -6.57 12.07
N ILE A 126 -0.97 -5.51 11.67
CA ILE A 126 -1.47 -4.16 11.83
C ILE A 126 -2.50 -3.84 10.74
N LEU A 127 -3.63 -3.26 11.14
CA LEU A 127 -4.76 -2.92 10.28
C LEU A 127 -5.11 -1.43 10.35
N GLU A 128 -4.33 -0.64 11.08
CA GLU A 128 -4.51 0.79 11.30
C GLU A 128 -3.32 1.63 10.78
N ASP A 129 -2.34 0.98 10.13
CA ASP A 129 -1.09 1.59 9.67
C ASP A 129 -1.29 2.70 8.63
N ILE A 130 -2.19 2.49 7.65
CA ILE A 130 -2.53 3.53 6.66
C ILE A 130 -3.18 4.72 7.37
N GLY A 131 -4.11 4.45 8.30
CA GLY A 131 -4.80 5.48 9.09
C GLY A 131 -3.82 6.33 9.91
N LEU A 132 -2.94 5.67 10.68
CA LEU A 132 -1.89 6.32 11.47
C LEU A 132 -1.03 7.23 10.57
N MET A 133 -0.53 6.70 9.46
CA MET A 133 0.43 7.43 8.62
C MET A 133 -0.23 8.56 7.82
N LYS A 134 -1.46 8.38 7.32
CA LYS A 134 -2.14 9.43 6.54
C LYS A 134 -2.54 10.63 7.38
N MET A 135 -2.73 10.46 8.69
CA MET A 135 -3.07 11.55 9.61
C MET A 135 -1.90 12.51 9.84
N LEU A 136 -0.66 12.08 9.64
CA LEU A 136 0.52 12.93 9.83
C LEU A 136 0.64 13.98 8.71
N PRO A 137 0.77 15.29 9.04
CA PRO A 137 1.00 16.33 8.03
C PRO A 137 2.25 16.06 7.18
N GLY A 138 2.18 16.37 5.89
CA GLY A 138 3.30 16.19 4.95
C GLY A 138 3.65 14.73 4.57
N MET A 139 3.09 13.72 5.25
CA MET A 139 3.35 12.32 4.93
C MET A 139 2.73 11.90 3.60
N THR A 140 3.54 11.28 2.73
CA THR A 140 3.09 10.53 1.55
C THR A 140 2.84 9.07 1.95
N VAL A 141 1.68 8.50 1.60
CA VAL A 141 1.28 7.13 1.95
C VAL A 141 1.03 6.32 0.69
N ILE A 142 1.80 5.25 0.51
CA ILE A 142 1.78 4.39 -0.67
C ILE A 142 1.57 2.93 -0.25
N ASN A 143 0.74 2.20 -0.99
CA ASN A 143 0.48 0.77 -0.84
C ASN A 143 0.41 0.11 -2.23
N THR A 144 1.37 -0.76 -2.55
CA THR A 144 1.57 -1.28 -3.90
C THR A 144 0.92 -2.65 -4.12
N CYS A 145 0.42 -2.90 -5.33
CA CYS A 145 -0.39 -4.09 -5.61
C CYS A 145 0.41 -5.35 -5.94
N ASP A 146 1.59 -5.22 -6.55
CA ASP A 146 2.40 -6.35 -6.97
C ASP A 146 3.92 -6.06 -6.94
N TYR A 147 4.72 -7.05 -7.33
CA TYR A 147 6.18 -6.96 -7.33
C TYR A 147 6.67 -5.79 -8.21
N ASN A 148 6.16 -5.68 -9.44
CA ASN A 148 6.59 -4.65 -10.38
C ASN A 148 6.28 -3.24 -9.88
N GLN A 149 5.06 -3.00 -9.39
CA GLN A 149 4.69 -1.71 -8.82
C GLN A 149 5.48 -1.38 -7.55
N THR A 150 5.79 -2.37 -6.72
CA THR A 150 6.63 -2.16 -5.51
C THR A 150 8.05 -1.75 -5.88
N LYS A 151 8.64 -2.38 -6.90
CA LYS A 151 9.96 -1.99 -7.40
C LYS A 151 9.93 -0.56 -7.93
N ALA A 152 8.96 -0.22 -8.78
CA ALA A 152 8.83 1.11 -9.36
C ALA A 152 8.60 2.20 -8.29
N ALA A 153 7.74 1.92 -7.30
CA ALA A 153 7.51 2.80 -6.16
C ALA A 153 8.80 3.04 -5.35
N THR A 154 9.56 1.98 -5.06
CA THR A 154 10.81 2.08 -4.31
C THR A 154 11.80 3.03 -4.99
N LEU A 155 11.93 2.93 -6.32
CA LEU A 155 12.75 3.85 -7.11
C LEU A 155 12.21 5.29 -7.03
N ALA A 156 10.91 5.48 -7.31
CA ALA A 156 10.29 6.80 -7.36
C ALA A 156 10.36 7.57 -6.03
N ILE A 157 10.24 6.89 -4.88
CA ILE A 157 10.25 7.56 -3.58
C ILE A 157 11.65 8.05 -3.16
N ALA A 158 12.72 7.56 -3.81
CA ALA A 158 14.07 8.09 -3.63
C ALA A 158 14.21 9.52 -4.17
N ASP A 159 13.48 9.85 -5.25
CA ASP A 159 13.48 11.17 -5.88
C ASP A 159 12.45 12.13 -5.26
N HIS A 160 11.50 11.60 -4.48
CA HIS A 160 10.55 12.41 -3.73
C HIS A 160 11.21 13.08 -2.52
N HIS A 161 11.05 14.40 -2.36
CA HIS A 161 11.50 15.09 -1.15
C HIS A 161 10.37 15.17 -0.11
N GLY A 162 10.58 14.53 1.03
CA GLY A 162 9.62 14.50 2.14
C GLY A 162 9.45 13.11 2.73
N PRO A 163 8.69 13.00 3.83
CA PRO A 163 8.46 11.73 4.49
C PRO A 163 7.51 10.84 3.68
N VAL A 164 7.88 9.57 3.54
CA VAL A 164 7.09 8.57 2.80
C VAL A 164 6.88 7.34 3.68
N TYR A 165 5.66 6.84 3.72
CA TYR A 165 5.33 5.49 4.17
C TYR A 165 5.02 4.61 2.94
N LEU A 166 5.85 3.60 2.70
CA LEU A 166 5.68 2.60 1.64
C LEU A 166 5.29 1.26 2.27
N ARG A 167 4.03 0.88 2.11
CA ARG A 167 3.42 -0.36 2.59
C ARG A 167 3.50 -1.45 1.53
N PHE A 168 3.90 -2.65 1.94
CA PHE A 168 3.93 -3.86 1.12
C PHE A 168 3.82 -5.13 1.97
N GLY A 169 3.71 -6.28 1.31
CA GLY A 169 3.32 -7.56 1.91
C GLY A 169 4.41 -8.63 1.93
N ARG A 170 4.14 -9.68 2.72
CA ARG A 170 4.89 -10.94 2.79
C ARG A 170 4.52 -11.97 1.71
N PRO A 171 3.22 -12.19 1.39
CA PRO A 171 2.82 -13.35 0.60
C PRO A 171 3.27 -13.23 -0.86
N VAL A 172 3.41 -14.38 -1.50
CA VAL A 172 3.58 -14.46 -2.95
C VAL A 172 2.23 -14.17 -3.60
N VAL A 173 2.15 -13.09 -4.37
CA VAL A 173 0.91 -12.62 -5.00
C VAL A 173 1.06 -12.57 -6.53
N PRO A 174 -0.05 -12.56 -7.28
CA PRO A 174 -0.01 -12.36 -8.72
C PRO A 174 0.77 -11.11 -9.11
N ASN A 175 1.62 -11.23 -10.14
CA ASN A 175 2.31 -10.09 -10.74
C ASN A 175 1.68 -9.81 -12.10
N PHE A 176 1.14 -8.61 -12.29
CA PHE A 176 0.27 -8.30 -13.42
C PHE A 176 0.44 -6.89 -13.98
N MET A 177 1.07 -5.99 -13.22
CA MET A 177 1.49 -4.69 -13.73
C MET A 177 2.66 -4.85 -14.70
N PRO A 178 2.70 -4.10 -15.81
CA PRO A 178 3.87 -4.08 -16.70
C PRO A 178 5.14 -3.69 -15.92
N ALA A 179 6.28 -4.28 -16.28
CA ALA A 179 7.55 -4.00 -15.60
C ALA A 179 8.10 -2.59 -15.88
N ASP A 180 7.65 -1.98 -16.96
CA ASP A 180 8.00 -0.64 -17.45
C ASP A 180 6.92 0.41 -17.14
N GLU A 181 5.86 0.05 -16.42
CA GLU A 181 4.84 1.00 -15.98
C GLU A 181 5.47 2.04 -15.03
N PRO A 182 5.43 3.34 -15.37
CA PRO A 182 6.00 4.38 -14.52
C PRO A 182 5.20 4.54 -13.23
N PHE A 183 5.89 4.75 -12.11
CA PHE A 183 5.24 5.07 -10.84
C PHE A 183 5.21 6.58 -10.62
N VAL A 184 4.02 7.17 -10.65
CA VAL A 184 3.82 8.61 -10.43
C VAL A 184 3.05 8.82 -9.12
N ILE A 185 3.75 9.32 -8.09
CA ILE A 185 3.14 9.56 -6.77
C ILE A 185 1.90 10.45 -6.91
N GLY A 186 0.78 9.99 -6.35
CA GLY A 186 -0.48 10.75 -6.33
C GLY A 186 -1.30 10.66 -7.62
N LYS A 187 -0.95 9.76 -8.54
CA LYS A 187 -1.76 9.47 -9.73
C LYS A 187 -2.37 8.08 -9.68
N ALA A 188 -3.66 7.99 -9.94
CA ALA A 188 -4.39 6.73 -10.01
C ALA A 188 -4.10 6.01 -11.34
N ILE A 189 -4.25 4.69 -11.34
CA ILE A 189 -4.17 3.88 -12.57
C ILE A 189 -5.53 3.26 -12.82
N VAL A 190 -6.21 3.70 -13.89
CA VAL A 190 -7.42 3.04 -14.38
C VAL A 190 -7.02 1.77 -15.12
N LEU A 191 -7.28 0.62 -14.51
CA LEU A 191 -6.90 -0.67 -15.07
C LEU A 191 -7.94 -1.20 -16.06
N THR A 192 -9.20 -0.96 -15.75
CA THR A 192 -10.37 -1.38 -16.52
C THR A 192 -11.35 -0.22 -16.60
N GLU A 193 -11.79 0.13 -17.81
CA GLU A 193 -12.88 1.08 -18.05
C GLU A 193 -14.25 0.43 -17.82
N GLY A 194 -15.18 1.17 -17.22
CA GLY A 194 -16.56 0.73 -17.05
C GLY A 194 -17.55 1.89 -16.81
N SER A 195 -18.85 1.59 -16.84
CA SER A 195 -19.93 2.59 -16.79
C SER A 195 -20.94 2.42 -15.66
N ASP A 196 -21.00 1.26 -15.03
CA ASP A 196 -22.08 0.93 -14.10
C ASP A 196 -21.71 1.20 -12.64
N VAL A 197 -20.46 0.86 -12.26
CA VAL A 197 -19.93 1.00 -10.89
C VAL A 197 -18.42 1.25 -10.94
N THR A 198 -17.89 2.05 -10.02
CA THR A 198 -16.44 2.18 -9.81
C THR A 198 -15.99 1.27 -8.68
N ILE A 199 -14.97 0.47 -8.91
CA ILE A 199 -14.25 -0.28 -7.88
C ILE A 199 -12.88 0.37 -7.70
N VAL A 200 -12.62 0.92 -6.51
CA VAL A 200 -11.33 1.51 -6.18
C VAL A 200 -10.62 0.63 -5.16
N ALA A 201 -9.46 0.12 -5.54
CA ALA A 201 -8.71 -0.85 -4.73
C ALA A 201 -7.27 -0.39 -4.49
N THR A 202 -6.66 -0.93 -3.44
CA THR A 202 -5.24 -0.72 -3.11
C THR A 202 -4.58 -2.01 -2.63
N GLY A 203 -3.27 -2.11 -2.81
CA GLY A 203 -2.51 -3.29 -2.40
C GLY A 203 -3.00 -4.58 -3.06
N HIS A 204 -3.02 -5.67 -2.32
CA HIS A 204 -3.39 -7.00 -2.83
C HIS A 204 -4.83 -7.09 -3.35
N LEU A 205 -5.72 -6.22 -2.87
CA LEU A 205 -7.13 -6.18 -3.29
C LEU A 205 -7.33 -5.69 -4.73
N VAL A 206 -6.31 -5.09 -5.34
CA VAL A 206 -6.36 -4.69 -6.76
C VAL A 206 -6.53 -5.92 -7.67
N TRP A 207 -5.84 -7.01 -7.36
CA TRP A 207 -6.00 -8.26 -8.11
C TRP A 207 -7.41 -8.86 -7.94
N GLU A 208 -7.90 -8.88 -6.70
CA GLU A 208 -9.26 -9.33 -6.39
C GLU A 208 -10.33 -8.48 -7.09
N ALA A 209 -10.10 -7.16 -7.22
CA ALA A 209 -10.99 -6.27 -7.96
C ALA A 209 -11.02 -6.57 -9.46
N LEU A 210 -9.89 -6.95 -10.06
CA LEU A 210 -9.84 -7.37 -11.46
C LEU A 210 -10.62 -8.67 -11.68
N ILE A 211 -10.48 -9.66 -10.79
CA ILE A 211 -11.26 -10.90 -10.84
C ILE A 211 -12.75 -10.61 -10.68
N ALA A 212 -13.12 -9.75 -9.72
CA ALA A 212 -14.50 -9.35 -9.51
C ALA A 212 -15.09 -8.66 -10.75
N ALA A 213 -14.31 -7.81 -11.41
CA ALA A 213 -14.75 -7.14 -12.64
C ALA A 213 -15.00 -8.13 -13.80
N GLU A 214 -14.17 -9.17 -13.96
CA GLU A 214 -14.44 -10.24 -14.94
C GLU A 214 -15.73 -10.99 -14.61
N ALA A 215 -15.97 -11.29 -13.33
CA ALA A 215 -17.20 -11.96 -12.87
C ALA A 215 -18.45 -11.09 -13.08
N LEU A 216 -18.34 -9.77 -12.86
CA LEU A 216 -19.41 -8.79 -13.09
C LEU A 216 -19.71 -8.60 -14.58
N GLU A 217 -18.69 -8.59 -15.45
CA GLU A 217 -18.87 -8.50 -16.90
C GLU A 217 -19.68 -9.70 -17.41
N ALA A 218 -19.44 -10.91 -16.87
CA ALA A 218 -20.24 -12.11 -17.18
C ALA A 218 -21.72 -12.00 -16.75
N GLN A 219 -22.03 -11.10 -15.82
CA GLN A 219 -23.40 -10.78 -15.38
C GLN A 219 -23.98 -9.55 -16.11
N GLY A 220 -23.25 -8.98 -17.06
CA GLY A 220 -23.67 -7.78 -17.80
C GLY A 220 -23.46 -6.46 -17.04
N ILE A 221 -22.64 -6.45 -15.98
CA ILE A 221 -22.29 -5.24 -15.21
C ILE A 221 -20.91 -4.75 -15.64
N SER A 222 -20.86 -3.54 -16.16
CA SER A 222 -19.64 -2.86 -16.60
C SER A 222 -18.96 -2.14 -15.42
N ALA A 223 -18.08 -2.85 -14.71
CA ALA A 223 -17.31 -2.30 -13.60
C ALA A 223 -16.02 -1.60 -14.07
N GLU A 224 -15.80 -0.37 -13.63
CA GLU A 224 -14.50 0.30 -13.72
C GLU A 224 -13.61 -0.15 -12.55
N VAL A 225 -12.33 -0.44 -12.80
CA VAL A 225 -11.35 -0.78 -11.75
C VAL A 225 -10.21 0.24 -11.73
N ILE A 226 -10.03 0.88 -10.58
CA ILE A 226 -8.97 1.88 -10.34
C ILE A 226 -8.03 1.36 -9.25
N ASN A 227 -6.74 1.29 -9.57
CA ASN A 227 -5.69 1.07 -8.59
C ASN A 227 -5.26 2.41 -7.98
N ILE A 228 -5.53 2.59 -6.68
CA ILE A 228 -4.97 3.67 -5.87
C ILE A 228 -3.78 3.13 -5.09
N HIS A 229 -2.60 3.32 -5.67
CA HIS A 229 -1.35 3.00 -4.99
C HIS A 229 -0.91 4.11 -4.03
N THR A 230 -1.31 5.36 -4.26
CA THR A 230 -1.01 6.49 -3.36
C THR A 230 -2.31 6.93 -2.66
N ILE A 231 -2.44 6.58 -1.38
CA ILE A 231 -3.59 6.98 -0.55
C ILE A 231 -3.46 8.44 -0.10
N LYS A 232 -2.23 8.95 0.02
CA LYS A 232 -1.94 10.35 0.32
C LYS A 232 -0.68 10.81 -0.43
N PRO A 233 -0.74 11.85 -1.28
CA PRO A 233 -1.94 12.55 -1.75
C PRO A 233 -2.85 11.64 -2.61
N LEU A 234 -4.15 11.77 -2.43
CA LEU A 234 -5.15 11.00 -3.19
C LEU A 234 -5.43 11.68 -4.54
N ASP A 235 -5.56 10.89 -5.61
CA ASP A 235 -5.98 11.39 -6.92
C ASP A 235 -7.50 11.59 -6.96
N GLU A 236 -7.98 12.67 -6.31
CA GLU A 236 -9.41 12.98 -6.22
C GLU A 236 -10.02 13.24 -7.61
N GLU A 237 -9.25 13.79 -8.55
CA GLU A 237 -9.69 14.07 -9.92
C GLU A 237 -10.05 12.78 -10.68
N ALA A 238 -9.17 11.78 -10.65
CA ALA A 238 -9.43 10.50 -11.30
C ALA A 238 -10.69 9.80 -10.74
N ILE A 239 -10.87 9.87 -9.42
CA ILE A 239 -12.03 9.29 -8.73
C ILE A 239 -13.31 10.03 -9.15
N LEU A 240 -13.32 11.36 -9.11
CA LEU A 240 -14.51 12.15 -9.48
C LEU A 240 -14.89 11.94 -10.95
N LYS A 241 -13.90 11.92 -11.86
CA LYS A 241 -14.11 11.62 -13.28
C LYS A 241 -14.76 10.24 -13.49
N SER A 242 -14.34 9.25 -12.70
CA SER A 242 -14.96 7.92 -12.72
C SER A 242 -16.42 7.95 -12.24
N LEU A 243 -16.69 8.69 -11.17
CA LEU A 243 -18.02 8.79 -10.59
C LEU A 243 -19.01 9.59 -11.45
N GLU A 244 -18.52 10.45 -12.35
CA GLU A 244 -19.38 11.12 -13.34
C GLU A 244 -20.12 10.12 -14.23
N LYS A 245 -19.51 8.99 -14.56
CA LYS A 245 -20.12 7.92 -15.36
C LYS A 245 -20.80 6.86 -14.50
N THR A 246 -20.17 6.38 -13.44
CA THR A 246 -20.63 5.20 -12.70
C THR A 246 -21.66 5.49 -11.61
N LYS A 247 -21.68 6.70 -11.03
CA LYS A 247 -22.63 7.14 -9.99
C LYS A 247 -22.68 6.30 -8.70
N CYS A 248 -21.81 5.32 -8.50
CA CYS A 248 -21.67 4.58 -7.26
C CYS A 248 -20.29 3.92 -7.19
N ILE A 249 -19.87 3.54 -5.97
CA ILE A 249 -18.50 3.09 -5.73
C ILE A 249 -18.38 1.99 -4.68
N VAL A 250 -17.46 1.06 -4.92
CA VAL A 250 -16.98 0.09 -3.94
C VAL A 250 -15.50 0.37 -3.68
N THR A 251 -15.11 0.46 -2.42
CA THR A 251 -13.70 0.61 -2.03
C THR A 251 -13.18 -0.69 -1.43
N ALA A 252 -12.02 -1.17 -1.86
CA ALA A 252 -11.46 -2.45 -1.46
C ALA A 252 -10.03 -2.31 -0.92
N GLU A 253 -9.83 -2.65 0.35
CA GLU A 253 -8.53 -2.55 1.03
C GLU A 253 -8.33 -3.64 2.08
N GLU A 254 -7.09 -4.13 2.17
CA GLU A 254 -6.65 -4.97 3.27
C GLU A 254 -6.20 -4.09 4.44
N HIS A 255 -7.16 -3.48 5.12
CA HIS A 255 -6.97 -2.55 6.23
C HIS A 255 -8.29 -2.48 7.02
N ASN A 256 -8.28 -1.87 8.21
CA ASN A 256 -9.49 -1.54 8.93
C ASN A 256 -10.36 -0.58 8.07
N ILE A 257 -11.67 -0.76 8.12
CA ILE A 257 -12.64 0.14 7.51
C ILE A 257 -12.47 1.58 8.00
N LEU A 258 -12.00 1.73 9.24
CA LEU A 258 -11.69 3.01 9.87
C LEU A 258 -10.30 3.52 9.48
N GLY A 259 -10.21 4.75 8.99
CA GLY A 259 -8.97 5.43 8.66
C GLY A 259 -8.33 5.03 7.33
N GLY A 260 -8.92 4.11 6.56
CA GLY A 260 -8.34 3.56 5.33
C GLY A 260 -8.51 4.40 4.05
N LEU A 261 -8.37 3.73 2.91
CA LEU A 261 -8.72 4.19 1.56
C LEU A 261 -10.21 4.55 1.47
N GLY A 262 -11.09 3.69 1.97
CA GLY A 262 -12.53 3.82 1.90
C GLY A 262 -13.00 5.14 2.49
N GLU A 263 -12.61 5.44 3.74
CA GLU A 263 -12.94 6.72 4.37
C GLU A 263 -12.30 7.91 3.66
N SER A 264 -11.10 7.75 3.09
CA SER A 264 -10.46 8.81 2.31
C SER A 264 -11.31 9.19 1.11
N ILE A 265 -11.93 8.20 0.46
CA ILE A 265 -12.88 8.38 -0.64
C ILE A 265 -14.22 8.92 -0.15
N SER A 266 -14.73 8.47 0.99
CA SER A 266 -15.97 9.01 1.57
C SER A 266 -15.87 10.52 1.82
N ARG A 267 -14.69 11.00 2.26
CA ARG A 267 -14.42 12.44 2.36
C ARG A 267 -14.52 13.14 1.00
N VAL A 268 -13.94 12.56 -0.06
CA VAL A 268 -14.04 13.11 -1.42
C VAL A 268 -15.50 13.19 -1.87
N LEU A 269 -16.29 12.14 -1.64
CA LEU A 269 -17.71 12.13 -1.96
C LEU A 269 -18.47 13.21 -1.18
N ALA A 270 -18.26 13.30 0.13
CA ALA A 270 -18.95 14.26 1.00
C ALA A 270 -18.66 15.72 0.63
N LEU A 271 -17.46 16.02 0.15
CA LEU A 271 -17.05 17.37 -0.24
C LEU A 271 -17.49 17.76 -1.66
N ASN A 272 -17.79 16.80 -2.53
CA ASN A 272 -18.03 17.06 -3.95
C ASN A 272 -19.41 16.58 -4.43
N SER A 273 -19.65 15.27 -4.38
CA SER A 273 -20.89 14.64 -4.85
C SER A 273 -21.19 13.42 -3.99
N PRO A 274 -22.11 13.52 -3.01
CA PRO A 274 -22.54 12.38 -2.21
C PRO A 274 -23.15 11.31 -3.12
N LEU A 275 -22.51 10.15 -3.19
CA LEU A 275 -22.94 8.99 -3.96
C LEU A 275 -22.92 7.74 -3.09
N PRO A 276 -23.68 6.70 -3.43
CA PRO A 276 -23.63 5.43 -2.72
C PRO A 276 -22.22 4.82 -2.73
N GLN A 277 -21.73 4.47 -1.54
CA GLN A 277 -20.46 3.79 -1.33
C GLN A 277 -20.64 2.51 -0.51
N GLU A 278 -19.99 1.43 -0.92
CA GLU A 278 -19.76 0.22 -0.11
C GLU A 278 -18.26 0.04 0.19
N PHE A 279 -17.97 -0.69 1.25
CA PHE A 279 -16.62 -0.97 1.73
C PHE A 279 -16.36 -2.47 1.75
N VAL A 280 -15.19 -2.87 1.27
CA VAL A 280 -14.58 -4.19 1.43
C VAL A 280 -13.29 -3.97 2.20
N ALA A 281 -13.38 -4.13 3.52
CA ALA A 281 -12.33 -3.84 4.49
C ALA A 281 -12.59 -4.64 5.78
N VAL A 282 -11.60 -4.71 6.67
CA VAL A 282 -11.78 -5.35 7.98
C VAL A 282 -12.73 -4.51 8.82
N ASN A 283 -13.79 -5.13 9.33
CA ASN A 283 -14.81 -4.45 10.13
C ASN A 283 -14.40 -4.38 11.61
N ASP A 284 -13.63 -3.35 11.97
CA ASP A 284 -13.24 -2.95 13.33
C ASP A 284 -12.92 -4.12 14.27
N SER A 285 -11.91 -4.90 13.89
CA SER A 285 -11.42 -6.02 14.69
C SER A 285 -9.93 -6.25 14.44
N PHE A 286 -9.29 -6.91 15.40
CA PHE A 286 -7.98 -7.49 15.17
C PHE A 286 -8.08 -8.69 14.23
N GLY A 287 -6.95 -9.00 13.60
CA GLY A 287 -6.77 -10.25 12.88
C GLY A 287 -6.63 -11.46 13.81
N GLU A 288 -6.22 -12.58 13.24
CA GLU A 288 -5.93 -13.82 13.96
C GLU A 288 -4.94 -14.69 13.16
N SER A 289 -4.44 -15.75 13.77
CA SER A 289 -3.57 -16.70 13.08
C SER A 289 -4.36 -17.55 12.10
N GLY A 290 -3.89 -17.63 10.86
CA GLY A 290 -4.45 -18.46 9.80
C GLY A 290 -3.58 -18.35 8.54
N THR A 291 -3.87 -19.15 7.51
CA THR A 291 -3.22 -18.92 6.22
C THR A 291 -3.75 -17.62 5.61
N PRO A 292 -2.97 -16.92 4.77
CA PRO A 292 -3.42 -15.69 4.11
C PRO A 292 -4.78 -15.85 3.40
N GLU A 293 -5.00 -16.95 2.68
CA GLU A 293 -6.25 -17.24 1.99
C GLU A 293 -7.43 -17.42 2.96
N GLN A 294 -7.25 -18.21 4.02
CA GLN A 294 -8.29 -18.40 5.05
C GLN A 294 -8.70 -17.09 5.71
N LEU A 295 -7.73 -16.21 5.98
CA LEU A 295 -7.98 -14.91 6.58
C LEU A 295 -8.71 -13.98 5.61
N MET A 296 -8.28 -13.92 4.34
CA MET A 296 -8.96 -13.11 3.32
C MET A 296 -10.42 -13.55 3.13
N ASP A 297 -10.70 -14.85 3.16
CA ASP A 297 -12.07 -15.38 3.09
C ASP A 297 -12.89 -15.08 4.34
N LYS A 298 -12.31 -15.30 5.53
CA LYS A 298 -12.97 -15.06 6.82
C LYS A 298 -13.35 -13.59 6.99
N TYR A 299 -12.45 -12.69 6.64
CA TYR A 299 -12.61 -11.25 6.78
C TYR A 299 -13.25 -10.59 5.55
N LYS A 300 -13.71 -11.37 4.57
CA LYS A 300 -14.44 -10.90 3.38
C LYS A 300 -13.64 -9.90 2.54
N LEU A 301 -12.37 -10.21 2.29
CA LEU A 301 -11.44 -9.39 1.52
C LEU A 301 -11.09 -10.04 0.17
N ASN A 302 -12.06 -10.68 -0.49
CA ASN A 302 -11.85 -11.41 -1.75
C ASN A 302 -12.77 -10.89 -2.86
N ASN A 303 -12.54 -11.36 -4.09
CA ASN A 303 -13.33 -10.99 -5.26
C ASN A 303 -14.84 -11.19 -5.06
N GLN A 304 -15.28 -12.27 -4.41
CA GLN A 304 -16.69 -12.54 -4.14
C GLN A 304 -17.31 -11.46 -3.23
N ALA A 305 -16.60 -11.02 -2.19
CA ALA A 305 -17.05 -9.93 -1.32
C ALA A 305 -17.16 -8.59 -2.09
N ILE A 306 -16.27 -8.35 -3.06
CA ILE A 306 -16.34 -7.18 -3.95
C ILE A 306 -17.58 -7.25 -4.85
N VAL A 307 -17.88 -8.42 -5.45
CA VAL A 307 -19.10 -8.62 -6.26
C VAL A 307 -20.35 -8.35 -5.43
N GLU A 308 -20.44 -8.92 -4.23
CA GLU A 308 -21.58 -8.70 -3.32
C GLU A 308 -21.73 -7.23 -2.91
N ALA A 309 -20.60 -6.53 -2.69
CA ALA A 309 -20.62 -5.09 -2.42
C ALA A 309 -21.10 -4.29 -3.63
N VAL A 310 -20.70 -4.65 -4.85
CA VAL A 310 -21.21 -4.04 -6.08
C VAL A 310 -22.72 -4.21 -6.19
N GLU A 311 -23.23 -5.42 -5.96
CA GLU A 311 -24.68 -5.68 -6.01
C GLU A 311 -25.46 -4.86 -4.98
N ARG A 312 -24.90 -4.65 -3.78
CA ARG A 312 -25.51 -3.81 -2.73
C ARG A 312 -25.48 -2.33 -3.11
N VAL A 313 -24.36 -1.82 -3.61
CA VAL A 313 -24.22 -0.39 -3.93
C VAL A 313 -25.09 0.01 -5.12
N MET A 314 -25.20 -0.87 -6.12
CA MET A 314 -26.02 -0.64 -7.32
C MET A 314 -27.52 -0.51 -7.00
N LYS A 315 -28.00 -1.14 -5.93
CA LYS A 315 -29.40 -0.99 -5.45
C LYS A 315 -29.68 0.38 -4.81
N ARG A 316 -28.64 1.14 -4.49
CA ARG A 316 -28.73 2.47 -3.85
C ARG A 316 -28.44 3.63 -4.82
N LYS A 317 -28.02 3.32 -6.06
CA LYS A 317 -27.79 4.28 -7.15
C LYS A 317 -29.11 4.88 -7.63
#